data_AF-A0A0D3INA9-F1
#
_entry.id   AF-A0A0D3INA9-F1
#
_cell.length_a   1.000
_cell.length_b   1.000
_cell.length_c   1.000
_cell.angle_alpha   90.00
_cell.angle_beta   90.00
_cell.angle_gamma   90.00
#
_symmetry.space_group_name_H-M   'P 1'
#
loop_
_entity.id
_entity.type
_entity.pdbx_description
1 polymer ?
#
loop_
_entity_poly.entity_id
_entity_poly.type
_entity_poly.pdbx_seq_one_letter_code
_entity_poly.pdbx_strand_id
1 'polypeptide(L)'
;MLAVAALSRGAQAAAAAGGALELTAVLDPLSKEAQRAAPPPLGLSVTLHLNPSLQIDKFPLESFYRYVVSLEPSFDNAGRSLSPQLDRALFSSLRTPQVLTLHVDAPEAWLLECTEAAYDMDNLRLAELGERRRPSRRRDGDRRTVSAVYELASLLITGSCEDVGSRHPPNGLQLLLGTTAQPHATDTLVMRRRTGEPRRRPSVGWTVFTLRTAPALLAAGHSTRAFRGGMQRIDPATLTDAAAVRVTMADFTGANILLLAQKRPGLES
;
A
#
# COMPACT_ATOMS: atom_id res chain seq x y z
N MET A 1 10.42 18.85 2.54
CA MET A 1 11.49 18.99 3.56
C MET A 1 11.17 18.03 4.70
N LEU A 2 12.20 17.36 5.23
CA LEU A 2 12.20 16.19 6.13
C LEU A 2 11.02 16.08 7.13
N ALA A 3 10.11 15.11 6.92
CA ALA A 3 9.27 14.59 7.99
C ALA A 3 10.11 13.59 8.80
N VAL A 4 10.88 14.07 9.78
CA VAL A 4 11.56 13.18 10.73
C VAL A 4 10.58 12.89 11.85
N ALA A 5 9.98 11.71 11.83
CA ALA A 5 9.39 11.12 13.01
C ALA A 5 10.51 10.38 13.75
N ALA A 6 11.07 11.01 14.79
CA ALA A 6 12.01 10.34 15.67
C ALA A 6 11.23 9.67 16.81
N LEU A 7 11.28 8.35 16.88
CA LEU A 7 10.81 7.58 18.04
C LEU A 7 12.00 7.40 18.98
N SER A 8 11.98 8.10 20.11
CA SER A 8 13.02 7.95 21.14
C SER A 8 12.44 7.28 22.39
N ARG A 9 13.23 6.39 23.00
CA ARG A 9 13.00 5.96 24.39
C ARG A 9 13.78 6.94 25.25
N GLY A 10 13.08 7.83 25.95
CA GLY A 10 13.70 8.78 26.86
C GLY A 10 14.40 8.05 28.01
N ALA A 11 15.72 8.10 28.05
CA ALA A 11 16.48 7.87 29.28
C ALA A 11 16.39 9.15 30.12
N GLN A 12 15.60 9.08 31.20
CA GLN A 12 15.49 9.97 32.36
C GLN A 12 16.03 11.41 32.27
N ALA A 13 15.11 12.38 32.33
CA ALA A 13 15.09 13.42 33.37
C ALA A 13 13.78 14.24 33.30
N ALA A 14 13.23 14.57 34.49
CA ALA A 14 12.06 15.40 34.80
C ALA A 14 10.67 14.79 34.53
N ALA A 15 9.95 14.60 35.64
CA ALA A 15 8.66 13.94 35.73
C ALA A 15 7.53 14.76 35.09
N ALA A 16 6.96 14.21 34.02
CA ALA A 16 5.56 14.38 33.64
C ALA A 16 5.06 12.99 33.19
N ALA A 17 3.83 12.64 33.58
CA ALA A 17 3.26 11.29 33.51
C ALA A 17 3.66 10.51 32.24
N GLY A 18 4.43 9.44 32.44
CA GLY A 18 5.18 8.76 31.38
C GLY A 18 4.31 7.98 30.41
N GLY A 19 4.24 8.45 29.16
CA GLY A 19 4.06 7.58 28.00
C GLY A 19 5.39 6.90 27.69
N ALA A 20 5.40 5.58 27.47
CA ALA A 20 6.62 4.79 27.24
C ALA A 20 7.38 5.15 25.93
N LEU A 21 6.80 6.03 25.11
CA LEU A 21 7.28 6.46 23.80
C LEU A 21 6.90 7.93 23.58
N GLU A 22 7.88 8.73 23.16
CA GLU A 22 7.69 10.11 22.72
C GLU A 22 7.86 10.20 21.20
N LEU A 23 6.91 10.86 20.54
CA LEU A 23 6.89 11.15 19.11
C LEU A 23 7.11 12.65 18.91
N THR A 24 8.26 13.04 18.39
CA THR A 24 8.49 14.41 17.91
C THR A 24 8.31 14.45 16.40
N ALA A 25 7.37 15.28 15.92
CA ALA A 25 7.11 15.47 14.50
C ALA A 25 7.39 16.92 14.10
N VAL A 26 8.16 17.11 13.03
CA VAL A 26 8.38 18.43 12.42
C VAL A 26 7.74 18.41 11.04
N LEU A 27 6.72 19.25 10.83
CA LEU A 27 5.92 19.26 9.61
C LEU A 27 5.79 20.67 9.06
N ASP A 28 5.84 20.81 7.73
CA ASP A 28 5.37 22.01 7.05
C ASP A 28 3.85 21.88 6.83
N PRO A 29 3.01 22.70 7.48
CA PRO A 29 1.55 22.59 7.36
C PRO A 29 1.02 22.82 5.94
N LEU A 30 1.83 23.43 5.05
CA LEU A 30 1.48 23.68 3.65
C LEU A 30 1.96 22.57 2.71
N SER A 31 2.55 21.49 3.24
CA SER A 31 3.03 20.36 2.44
C SER A 31 1.96 19.27 2.23
N LYS A 32 2.04 18.56 1.11
CA LYS A 32 1.20 17.38 0.84
C LYS A 32 1.49 16.24 1.82
N GLU A 33 2.73 16.14 2.28
CA GLU A 33 3.16 15.15 3.26
C GLU A 33 2.52 15.39 4.64
N ALA A 34 2.37 16.64 5.06
CA ALA A 34 1.66 16.96 6.29
C ALA A 34 0.17 16.61 6.21
N GLN A 35 -0.47 16.73 5.04
CA GLN A 35 -1.85 16.26 4.86
C GLN A 35 -1.98 14.74 5.05
N ARG A 36 -0.94 13.98 4.68
CA ARG A 36 -0.89 12.51 4.82
C ARG A 36 -0.50 12.04 6.22
N ALA A 37 -0.08 12.94 7.11
CA ALA A 37 0.30 12.57 8.46
C ALA A 37 -0.90 11.97 9.20
N ALA A 38 -0.80 10.68 9.53
CA ALA A 38 -1.85 9.98 10.25
C ALA A 38 -2.01 10.55 11.68
N PRO A 39 -3.22 10.51 12.25
CA PRO A 39 -3.42 10.79 13.67
C PRO A 39 -2.48 9.92 14.52
N PRO A 40 -1.82 10.49 15.55
CA PRO A 40 -0.92 9.71 16.39
C PRO A 40 -1.71 8.63 17.14
N PRO A 41 -1.14 7.43 17.34
CA PRO A 41 -1.79 6.36 18.09
C PRO A 41 -1.95 6.73 19.57
N LEU A 42 -2.94 6.12 20.21
CA LEU A 42 -3.26 6.35 21.62
C LEU A 42 -2.08 5.96 22.52
N GLY A 43 -1.82 6.77 23.56
CA GLY A 43 -0.81 6.48 24.58
C GLY A 43 0.62 6.97 24.26
N LEU A 44 0.82 7.76 23.20
CA LEU A 44 2.07 8.45 22.92
C LEU A 44 2.06 9.89 23.43
N SER A 45 3.20 10.35 23.96
CA SER A 45 3.45 11.79 24.10
C SER A 45 3.86 12.33 22.73
N VAL A 46 3.14 13.34 22.22
CA VAL A 46 3.38 13.87 20.87
C VAL A 46 3.77 15.34 20.95
N THR A 47 4.95 15.65 20.45
CA THR A 47 5.46 17.02 20.30
C THR A 47 5.45 17.39 18.81
N LEU A 48 4.56 18.30 18.42
CA LEU A 48 4.42 18.74 17.03
C LEU A 48 5.04 20.13 16.83
N HIS A 49 6.06 20.21 15.98
CA HIS A 49 6.65 21.46 15.51
C HIS A 49 6.16 21.75 14.10
N LEU A 50 5.52 22.91 13.90
CA LEU A 50 5.11 23.38 12.59
C LEU A 50 6.16 24.33 12.06
N ASN A 51 6.81 23.96 10.95
CA ASN A 51 7.87 24.74 10.31
C ASN A 51 7.50 25.01 8.84
N PRO A 52 6.67 26.04 8.56
CA PRO A 52 6.29 26.36 7.21
C PRO A 52 7.44 26.96 6.39
N SER A 53 7.50 26.63 5.11
CA SER A 53 8.36 27.38 4.18
C SER A 53 7.85 28.82 4.01
N LEU A 54 8.74 29.80 4.13
CA LEU A 54 8.43 31.21 3.91
C LEU A 54 8.44 31.60 2.42
N GLN A 55 9.06 30.77 1.58
CA GLN A 55 9.08 30.96 0.12
C GLN A 55 7.95 30.15 -0.49
N ILE A 56 6.88 30.83 -0.90
CA ILE A 56 5.67 30.25 -1.49
C ILE A 56 5.49 30.86 -2.88
N ASP A 57 6.05 30.19 -3.89
CA ASP A 57 5.97 30.66 -5.29
C ASP A 57 4.67 30.24 -5.98
N LYS A 58 4.01 29.19 -5.47
CA LYS A 58 2.79 28.59 -6.02
C LYS A 58 1.82 28.28 -4.90
N PHE A 59 0.54 28.17 -5.24
CA PHE A 59 -0.47 27.74 -4.28
C PHE A 59 -0.10 26.35 -3.73
N PRO A 60 0.09 26.18 -2.42
CA PRO A 60 0.78 25.02 -1.88
C PRO A 60 -0.08 23.74 -1.82
N LEU A 61 -1.40 23.88 -1.67
CA LEU A 61 -2.33 22.76 -1.47
C LEU A 61 -3.42 22.73 -2.53
N GLU A 62 -3.25 21.89 -3.55
CA GLU A 62 -4.20 21.76 -4.67
C GLU A 62 -5.28 20.69 -4.45
N SER A 63 -5.22 19.96 -3.33
CA SER A 63 -6.07 18.81 -3.04
C SER A 63 -6.66 18.84 -1.64
N PHE A 64 -7.89 18.32 -1.53
CA PHE A 64 -8.51 17.97 -0.26
C PHE A 64 -8.11 16.54 0.11
N TYR A 65 -7.72 16.31 1.35
CA TYR A 65 -7.28 15.00 1.83
C TYR A 65 -7.99 14.63 3.13
N ARG A 66 -8.32 13.35 3.30
CA ARG A 66 -8.88 12.83 4.54
C ARG A 66 -8.35 11.42 4.79
N TYR A 67 -7.68 11.25 5.92
CA TYR A 67 -7.22 9.94 6.38
C TYR A 67 -8.40 9.15 6.97
N VAL A 68 -8.49 7.87 6.65
CA VAL A 68 -9.51 6.96 7.20
C VAL A 68 -8.82 6.00 8.15
N VAL A 69 -8.95 6.25 9.45
CA VAL A 69 -8.48 5.37 10.52
C VAL A 69 -9.38 5.47 11.72
N SER A 70 -9.71 4.32 12.30
CA SER A 70 -10.42 4.22 13.56
C SER A 70 -9.49 3.53 14.55
N LEU A 71 -9.04 4.30 15.55
CA LEU A 71 -8.13 3.81 16.60
C LEU A 71 -8.86 2.92 17.61
N GLU A 72 -10.18 3.05 17.69
CA GLU A 72 -11.04 2.25 18.55
C GLU A 72 -12.06 1.50 17.71
N PRO A 73 -12.22 0.17 17.92
CA PRO A 73 -13.24 -0.59 17.23
C PRO A 73 -14.62 -0.18 17.74
N SER A 74 -15.58 -0.03 16.83
CA SER A 74 -16.96 0.31 17.15
C SER A 74 -17.87 -0.86 16.82
N PHE A 75 -18.83 -1.13 17.71
CA PHE A 75 -19.78 -2.23 17.57
C PHE A 75 -21.21 -1.73 17.77
N ASP A 76 -22.16 -2.37 17.10
CA ASP A 76 -23.57 -2.12 17.32
C ASP A 76 -24.09 -2.82 18.58
N ASN A 77 -25.35 -2.56 18.96
CA ASN A 77 -25.98 -3.18 20.12
C ASN A 77 -26.09 -4.71 20.03
N ALA A 78 -25.88 -5.29 18.84
CA ALA A 78 -25.85 -6.73 18.59
C ALA A 78 -24.42 -7.30 18.54
N GLY A 79 -23.40 -6.49 18.83
CA GLY A 79 -21.99 -6.89 18.83
C GLY A 79 -21.35 -6.99 17.43
N ARG A 80 -22.00 -6.52 16.37
CA ARG A 80 -21.46 -6.50 15.01
C ARG A 80 -20.58 -5.27 14.82
N SER A 81 -19.47 -5.42 14.09
CA SER A 81 -18.57 -4.29 13.80
C SER A 81 -19.28 -3.23 12.95
N LEU A 82 -19.14 -1.97 13.38
CA LEU A 82 -19.64 -0.79 12.67
C LEU A 82 -18.58 -0.17 11.73
N SER A 83 -17.35 -0.69 11.74
CA SER A 83 -16.24 -0.22 10.91
C SER A 83 -16.62 -0.02 9.43
N PRO A 84 -17.29 -0.97 8.75
CA PRO A 84 -17.63 -0.81 7.32
C PRO A 84 -18.54 0.40 7.02
N GLN A 85 -19.27 0.89 8.03
CA GLN A 85 -20.22 2.00 7.87
C GLN A 85 -19.64 3.33 8.34
N LEU A 86 -18.80 3.30 9.38
CA LEU A 86 -18.19 4.47 9.99
C LEU A 86 -16.86 4.86 9.35
N ASP A 87 -16.08 3.89 8.87
CA ASP A 87 -14.75 4.09 8.32
C ASP A 87 -14.84 4.54 6.85
N ARG A 88 -15.26 5.80 6.66
CA ARG A 88 -15.40 6.42 5.33
C ARG A 88 -14.80 7.82 5.27
N ALA A 89 -14.23 8.16 4.12
CA ALA A 89 -13.78 9.51 3.83
C ALA A 89 -15.00 10.39 3.43
N LEU A 90 -15.56 11.13 4.39
CA LEU A 90 -16.64 12.09 4.11
C LEU A 90 -16.06 13.50 3.92
N PHE A 91 -16.28 14.08 2.75
CA PHE A 91 -16.01 15.49 2.50
C PHE A 91 -17.33 16.27 2.51
N SER A 92 -17.58 17.03 3.57
CA SER A 92 -18.77 17.87 3.69
C SER A 92 -18.54 19.24 3.06
N SER A 93 -19.61 19.81 2.50
CA SER A 93 -19.64 21.22 2.05
C SER A 93 -18.58 21.60 0.99
N LEU A 94 -18.12 20.65 0.17
CA LEU A 94 -17.26 20.95 -0.97
C LEU A 94 -18.04 21.71 -2.05
N ARG A 95 -17.91 23.04 -2.06
CA ARG A 95 -18.45 23.92 -3.09
C ARG A 95 -17.29 24.49 -3.91
N THR A 96 -16.82 23.73 -4.88
CA THR A 96 -15.81 24.18 -5.83
C THR A 96 -16.37 24.20 -7.25
N PRO A 97 -16.09 25.24 -8.05
CA PRO A 97 -16.41 25.25 -9.48
C PRO A 97 -15.43 24.41 -10.30
N GLN A 98 -14.31 23.98 -9.71
CA GLN A 98 -13.29 23.20 -10.39
C GLN A 98 -13.74 21.74 -10.56
N VAL A 99 -13.24 21.11 -11.62
CA VAL A 99 -13.34 19.66 -11.81
C VAL A 99 -12.41 18.99 -10.82
N LEU A 100 -12.91 17.99 -10.11
CA LEU A 100 -12.14 17.20 -9.16
C LEU A 100 -11.91 15.78 -9.68
N THR A 101 -10.82 15.18 -9.21
CA THR A 101 -10.52 13.77 -9.40
C THR A 101 -10.44 13.11 -8.03
N LEU A 102 -11.16 12.01 -7.82
CA LEU A 102 -11.06 11.22 -6.60
C LEU A 102 -9.85 10.29 -6.72
N HIS A 103 -8.91 10.42 -5.78
CA HIS A 103 -7.75 9.55 -5.69
C HIS A 103 -7.71 8.88 -4.32
N VAL A 104 -7.62 7.55 -4.30
CA VAL A 104 -7.42 6.78 -3.07
C VAL A 104 -5.93 6.56 -2.86
N ASP A 105 -5.38 7.22 -1.84
CA ASP A 105 -3.97 7.12 -1.45
C ASP A 105 -3.78 5.90 -0.53
N ALA A 106 -3.60 4.73 -1.13
CA ALA A 106 -3.43 3.46 -0.44
C ALA A 106 -1.95 3.01 -0.41
N PRO A 107 -1.56 2.12 0.52
CA PRO A 107 -0.24 1.50 0.52
C PRO A 107 0.10 0.87 -0.85
N GLU A 108 1.36 0.90 -1.26
CA GLU A 108 1.80 0.38 -2.57
C GLU A 108 1.46 -1.11 -2.78
N ALA A 109 1.39 -1.86 -1.69
CA ALA A 109 1.03 -3.27 -1.71
C ALA A 109 -0.46 -3.52 -2.00
N TRP A 110 -1.32 -2.50 -2.00
CA TRP A 110 -2.76 -2.67 -2.15
C TRP A 110 -3.17 -2.43 -3.60
N LEU A 111 -3.88 -3.39 -4.17
CA LEU A 111 -4.60 -3.19 -5.42
C LEU A 111 -6.06 -2.95 -5.11
N LEU A 112 -6.49 -1.71 -5.31
CA LEU A 112 -7.87 -1.30 -5.13
C LEU A 112 -8.61 -1.27 -6.45
N GLU A 113 -9.88 -1.68 -6.42
CA GLU A 113 -10.81 -1.59 -7.55
C GLU A 113 -12.06 -0.81 -7.14
N CYS A 114 -12.59 0.00 -8.05
CA CYS A 114 -13.84 0.71 -7.82
C CYS A 114 -15.00 -0.22 -8.14
N THR A 115 -15.76 -0.64 -7.12
CA THR A 115 -16.87 -1.59 -7.27
C THR A 115 -18.19 -0.89 -7.51
N GLU A 116 -18.42 0.27 -6.87
CA GLU A 116 -19.62 1.06 -7.04
C GLU A 116 -19.28 2.53 -7.22
N ALA A 117 -19.68 3.14 -8.33
CA ALA A 117 -19.59 4.57 -8.56
C ALA A 117 -20.73 5.05 -9.45
N ALA A 118 -21.48 6.06 -9.00
CA ALA A 118 -22.57 6.63 -9.79
C ALA A 118 -22.10 7.69 -10.81
N TYR A 119 -20.85 8.17 -10.66
CA TYR A 119 -20.26 9.23 -11.46
C TYR A 119 -18.86 8.83 -11.92
N ASP A 120 -18.33 9.54 -12.90
CA ASP A 120 -16.93 9.42 -13.32
C ASP A 120 -16.03 10.06 -12.25
N MET A 121 -15.21 9.23 -11.60
CA MET A 121 -14.32 9.65 -10.50
C MET A 121 -13.16 10.51 -10.97
N ASP A 122 -12.86 10.52 -12.28
CA ASP A 122 -11.80 11.34 -12.84
C ASP A 122 -12.29 12.74 -13.26
N ASN A 123 -13.61 12.95 -13.32
CA ASN A 123 -14.23 14.18 -13.82
C ASN A 123 -15.44 14.60 -12.95
N LEU A 124 -15.22 14.77 -11.65
CA LEU A 124 -16.25 15.17 -10.69
C LEU A 124 -16.54 16.67 -10.77
N ARG A 125 -17.76 17.02 -11.17
CA ARG A 125 -18.25 18.40 -11.23
C ARG A 125 -19.31 18.66 -10.18
N LEU A 126 -18.87 19.03 -8.97
CA LEU A 126 -19.76 19.11 -7.81
C LEU A 126 -20.83 20.21 -7.95
N ALA A 127 -20.54 21.29 -8.67
CA ALA A 127 -21.48 22.38 -8.90
C ALA A 127 -22.71 21.94 -9.74
N GLU A 128 -22.54 20.97 -10.64
CA GLU A 128 -23.57 20.56 -11.62
C GLU A 128 -24.47 19.41 -11.11
N LEU A 129 -24.16 18.81 -9.94
CA LEU A 129 -24.86 17.63 -9.40
C LEU A 129 -26.36 17.85 -9.16
N GLY A 130 -26.79 19.10 -8.94
CA GLY A 130 -28.19 19.45 -8.68
C GLY A 130 -29.01 19.86 -9.91
N GLU A 131 -28.37 20.10 -11.06
CA GLU A 131 -29.03 20.69 -12.24
C GLU A 131 -29.43 19.64 -13.30
N ARG A 132 -28.72 18.51 -13.34
CA ARG A 132 -28.84 17.53 -14.43
C ARG A 132 -29.98 16.50 -14.29
N ARG A 133 -30.68 16.42 -13.15
CA ARG A 133 -31.82 15.49 -12.99
C ARG A 133 -33.16 16.22 -13.12
N ARG A 134 -33.95 15.88 -14.14
CA ARG A 134 -35.38 16.22 -14.20
C ARG A 134 -36.08 15.66 -12.94
N PRO A 135 -37.09 16.34 -12.39
CA PRO A 135 -37.81 15.89 -11.19
C PRO A 135 -38.60 14.62 -11.50
N SER A 136 -37.99 13.45 -11.38
CA SER A 136 -38.69 12.17 -11.36
C SER A 136 -39.38 12.02 -10.01
N ARG A 137 -40.67 11.68 -10.01
CA ARG A 137 -41.63 11.57 -8.89
C ARG A 137 -41.26 10.54 -7.80
N ARG A 138 -40.01 10.49 -7.32
CA ARG A 138 -39.64 9.73 -6.12
C ARG A 138 -39.18 10.72 -5.05
N ARG A 139 -39.81 10.63 -3.86
CA ARG A 139 -39.37 11.26 -2.61
C ARG A 139 -38.03 10.65 -2.18
N ASP A 140 -36.96 10.94 -2.91
CA ASP A 140 -35.61 10.69 -2.41
C ASP A 140 -34.94 12.05 -2.31
N GLY A 141 -34.65 12.46 -1.08
CA GLY A 141 -34.24 13.84 -0.76
C GLY A 141 -33.05 14.31 -1.58
N ASP A 142 -33.06 15.60 -1.91
CA ASP A 142 -32.02 16.40 -2.58
C ASP A 142 -30.59 15.89 -2.33
N ARG A 143 -30.12 14.92 -3.11
CA ARG A 143 -28.80 14.30 -2.89
C ARG A 143 -27.78 14.90 -3.85
N ARG A 144 -27.30 16.09 -3.48
CA ARG A 144 -26.02 16.65 -3.95
C ARG A 144 -24.81 15.88 -3.37
N THR A 145 -24.90 14.56 -3.31
CA THR A 145 -23.90 13.70 -2.67
C THR A 145 -23.35 12.74 -3.71
N VAL A 146 -22.03 12.75 -3.89
CA VAL A 146 -21.31 11.74 -4.65
C VAL A 146 -20.84 10.66 -3.69
N SER A 147 -21.02 9.40 -4.06
CA SER A 147 -20.50 8.24 -3.34
C SER A 147 -19.80 7.30 -4.30
N ALA A 148 -18.68 6.76 -3.86
CA ALA A 148 -17.98 5.67 -4.51
C ALA A 148 -17.50 4.66 -3.46
N VAL A 149 -17.47 3.39 -3.83
CA VAL A 149 -17.00 2.28 -3.01
C VAL A 149 -15.81 1.65 -3.72
N TYR A 150 -14.71 1.53 -2.98
CA TYR A 150 -13.50 0.85 -3.42
C TYR A 150 -13.30 -0.40 -2.58
N GLU A 151 -12.92 -1.49 -3.22
CA GLU A 151 -12.61 -2.75 -2.59
C GLU A 151 -11.12 -3.08 -2.74
N LEU A 152 -10.53 -3.66 -1.70
CA LEU A 152 -9.19 -4.24 -1.78
C LEU A 152 -9.28 -5.57 -2.54
N ALA A 153 -9.06 -5.51 -3.85
CA ALA A 153 -9.15 -6.66 -4.74
C ALA A 153 -8.00 -7.65 -4.51
N SER A 154 -6.77 -7.16 -4.31
CA SER A 154 -5.62 -8.03 -4.05
C SER A 154 -4.47 -7.32 -3.34
N LEU A 155 -3.55 -8.12 -2.79
CA LEU A 155 -2.30 -7.63 -2.23
C LEU A 155 -1.13 -8.03 -3.13
N LEU A 156 -0.18 -7.11 -3.31
CA LEU A 156 0.98 -7.34 -4.15
C LEU A 156 2.03 -8.17 -3.41
N ILE A 157 2.53 -9.17 -4.14
CA ILE A 157 3.78 -9.85 -3.81
C ILE A 157 4.88 -9.18 -4.63
N THR A 158 5.79 -8.52 -3.93
CA THR A 158 6.93 -7.84 -4.52
C THR A 158 8.21 -8.57 -4.16
N GLY A 159 9.29 -8.23 -4.86
CA GLY A 159 10.55 -8.91 -4.64
C GLY A 159 11.60 -8.63 -5.69
N SER A 160 12.80 -9.10 -5.41
CA SER A 160 13.94 -9.10 -6.33
C SER A 160 14.33 -10.53 -6.64
N CYS A 161 14.90 -10.74 -7.83
CA CYS A 161 15.44 -12.02 -8.23
C CYS A 161 16.86 -11.82 -8.72
N GLU A 162 17.79 -12.64 -8.23
CA GLU A 162 19.20 -12.58 -8.56
C GLU A 162 19.67 -13.97 -8.98
N ASP A 163 20.49 -14.03 -10.04
CA ASP A 163 21.23 -15.22 -10.38
C ASP A 163 22.49 -15.32 -9.52
N VAL A 164 22.73 -16.47 -8.89
CA VAL A 164 23.86 -16.72 -7.98
C VAL A 164 25.21 -16.53 -8.70
N GLY A 165 25.29 -16.95 -9.96
CA GLY A 165 26.53 -16.89 -10.73
C GLY A 165 26.85 -15.46 -11.18
N SER A 166 25.89 -14.82 -11.84
CA SER A 166 26.11 -13.48 -12.41
C SER A 166 25.85 -12.33 -11.44
N ARG A 167 25.11 -12.55 -10.34
CA ARG A 167 24.55 -11.50 -9.44
C ARG A 167 23.67 -10.47 -10.14
N HIS A 168 23.20 -10.79 -11.34
CA HIS A 168 22.27 -9.96 -12.11
C HIS A 168 20.89 -10.63 -12.13
N PRO A 169 19.81 -9.87 -12.31
CA PRO A 169 18.49 -10.47 -12.48
C PRO A 169 18.46 -11.36 -13.74
N PRO A 170 17.96 -12.60 -13.64
CA PRO A 170 17.83 -13.50 -14.79
C PRO A 170 16.69 -13.02 -15.71
N ASN A 171 17.04 -12.32 -16.79
CA ASN A 171 16.05 -11.68 -17.64
C ASN A 171 15.21 -12.69 -18.41
N GLY A 172 13.91 -12.46 -18.46
CA GLY A 172 12.99 -13.36 -19.16
C GLY A 172 12.72 -14.66 -18.42
N LEU A 173 13.22 -14.82 -17.19
CA LEU A 173 12.81 -15.92 -16.34
C LEU A 173 11.31 -15.80 -16.03
N GLN A 174 10.53 -16.78 -16.47
CA GLN A 174 9.11 -16.87 -16.14
C GLN A 174 8.93 -17.48 -14.75
N LEU A 175 8.18 -16.76 -13.92
CA LEU A 175 7.72 -17.19 -12.61
C LEU A 175 6.23 -17.48 -12.71
N LEU A 176 5.85 -18.68 -12.31
CA LEU A 176 4.47 -19.11 -12.29
C LEU A 176 4.01 -19.09 -10.84
N LEU A 177 2.97 -18.31 -10.56
CA LEU A 177 2.33 -18.24 -9.26
C LEU A 177 1.08 -19.09 -9.27
N GLY A 178 0.92 -19.93 -8.26
CA GLY A 178 -0.29 -20.73 -8.05
C GLY A 178 -0.50 -21.11 -6.60
N THR A 179 -1.62 -21.75 -6.31
CA THR A 179 -1.92 -22.36 -5.02
C THR A 179 -1.71 -23.87 -5.10
N THR A 180 -1.81 -24.59 -3.98
CA THR A 180 -1.77 -26.05 -3.99
C THR A 180 -2.93 -26.67 -4.78
N ALA A 181 -4.09 -26.01 -4.81
CA ALA A 181 -5.27 -26.43 -5.56
C ALA A 181 -5.20 -26.05 -7.05
N GLN A 182 -4.69 -24.85 -7.36
CA GLN A 182 -4.51 -24.37 -8.73
C GLN A 182 -3.04 -23.99 -8.96
N PRO A 183 -2.22 -24.92 -9.48
CA PRO A 183 -0.76 -24.72 -9.59
C PRO A 183 -0.33 -23.59 -10.52
N HIS A 184 -1.22 -23.11 -11.38
CA HIS A 184 -1.00 -22.02 -12.31
C HIS A 184 -2.20 -21.06 -12.22
N ALA A 185 -2.04 -19.97 -11.49
CA ALA A 185 -3.02 -18.90 -11.36
C ALA A 185 -2.62 -17.67 -12.19
N THR A 186 -1.33 -17.32 -12.17
CA THR A 186 -0.79 -16.16 -12.90
C THR A 186 0.67 -16.38 -13.21
N ASP A 187 1.15 -15.81 -14.31
CA ASP A 187 2.56 -15.80 -14.68
C ASP A 187 3.12 -14.38 -14.70
N THR A 188 4.42 -14.27 -14.41
CA THR A 188 5.13 -13.01 -14.51
C THR A 188 6.57 -13.25 -14.95
N LEU A 189 7.18 -12.27 -15.61
CA LEU A 189 8.56 -12.36 -16.06
C LEU A 189 9.46 -11.54 -15.14
N VAL A 190 10.62 -12.09 -14.81
CA VAL A 190 11.70 -11.33 -14.18
C VAL A 190 12.21 -10.32 -15.20
N MET A 191 11.99 -9.06 -14.87
CA MET A 191 12.39 -7.92 -15.68
C MET A 191 13.79 -7.46 -15.28
N ARG A 192 14.67 -7.22 -16.27
CA ARG A 192 15.85 -6.38 -16.05
C ARG A 192 15.37 -4.97 -15.78
N ARG A 193 15.62 -4.43 -14.60
CA ARG A 193 15.53 -2.99 -14.47
C ARG A 193 16.74 -2.35 -15.14
N ARG A 194 16.49 -1.51 -16.16
CA ARG A 194 17.19 -0.23 -16.19
C ARG A 194 16.60 0.59 -15.03
N THR A 195 17.45 1.14 -14.19
CA THR A 195 17.07 2.05 -13.10
C THR A 195 16.02 3.06 -13.58
N GLY A 196 14.82 3.08 -12.97
CA GLY A 196 13.93 4.26 -13.08
C GLY A 196 12.43 4.11 -13.31
N GLU A 197 11.81 2.93 -13.50
CA GLU A 197 10.35 2.87 -13.78
C GLU A 197 9.51 1.93 -12.89
N PRO A 198 8.19 2.21 -12.68
CA PRO A 198 7.31 1.46 -11.78
C PRO A 198 6.89 0.09 -12.35
N ARG A 199 6.58 -0.84 -11.44
CA ARG A 199 6.36 -2.28 -11.70
C ARG A 199 4.96 -2.58 -12.28
N ARG A 200 4.87 -3.44 -13.30
CA ARG A 200 3.60 -4.09 -13.75
C ARG A 200 3.18 -5.19 -12.77
N ARG A 201 1.86 -5.30 -12.56
CA ARG A 201 1.20 -5.80 -11.35
C ARG A 201 0.56 -7.19 -11.57
N PRO A 202 0.98 -8.25 -10.86
CA PRO A 202 0.13 -9.42 -10.67
C PRO A 202 -0.90 -9.13 -9.56
N SER A 203 -2.19 -9.35 -9.85
CA SER A 203 -3.29 -9.29 -8.87
C SER A 203 -3.50 -10.68 -8.27
N VAL A 204 -3.33 -10.85 -6.97
CA VAL A 204 -3.46 -12.17 -6.32
C VAL A 204 -3.96 -12.06 -4.89
N GLY A 205 -4.95 -12.89 -4.54
CA GLY A 205 -5.64 -12.89 -3.24
C GLY A 205 -4.80 -13.43 -2.06
N TRP A 206 -5.47 -13.84 -0.98
CA TRP A 206 -4.87 -14.33 0.26
C TRP A 206 -4.65 -15.85 0.21
N THR A 207 -3.48 -16.36 -0.17
CA THR A 207 -3.20 -17.81 -0.09
C THR A 207 -1.70 -18.10 0.06
N VAL A 208 -1.36 -19.33 0.46
CA VAL A 208 -0.01 -19.89 0.32
C VAL A 208 0.29 -20.07 -1.17
N PHE A 209 1.27 -19.35 -1.68
CA PHE A 209 1.64 -19.41 -3.09
C PHE A 209 2.83 -20.31 -3.33
N THR A 210 2.80 -21.00 -4.46
CA THR A 210 3.91 -21.76 -4.99
C THR A 210 4.44 -21.01 -6.21
N LEU A 211 5.66 -20.49 -6.12
CA LEU A 211 6.41 -19.98 -7.25
C LEU A 211 7.09 -21.15 -7.93
N ARG A 212 6.64 -21.52 -9.13
CA ARG A 212 7.32 -22.50 -9.97
C ARG A 212 8.22 -21.77 -10.96
N THR A 213 9.45 -22.22 -11.07
CA THR A 213 10.40 -21.76 -12.06
C THR A 213 10.29 -22.58 -13.34
N ALA A 214 10.56 -21.97 -14.49
CA ALA A 214 10.66 -22.68 -15.76
C ALA A 214 11.69 -23.84 -15.71
N PRO A 215 11.62 -24.84 -16.62
CA PRO A 215 12.46 -26.05 -16.59
C PRO A 215 13.98 -25.82 -16.65
N ALA A 216 14.44 -24.60 -16.94
CA ALA A 216 15.84 -24.24 -17.11
C ALA A 216 16.57 -23.86 -15.80
N LEU A 217 15.87 -23.73 -14.67
CA LEU A 217 16.49 -23.48 -13.36
C LEU A 217 16.73 -24.79 -12.59
N LEU A 218 17.85 -24.86 -11.86
CA LEU A 218 18.24 -26.02 -11.04
C LEU A 218 17.85 -25.87 -9.57
N ALA A 219 17.92 -24.66 -9.02
CA ALA A 219 17.72 -24.44 -7.60
C ALA A 219 17.17 -23.04 -7.36
N ALA A 220 16.19 -22.96 -6.47
CA ALA A 220 15.52 -21.72 -6.12
C ALA A 220 15.40 -21.61 -4.59
N GLY A 221 16.07 -20.61 -4.03
CA GLY A 221 15.94 -20.25 -2.61
C GLY A 221 15.17 -18.97 -2.48
N HIS A 222 14.48 -18.80 -1.35
CA HIS A 222 13.81 -17.54 -1.04
C HIS A 222 13.89 -17.19 0.44
N SER A 223 13.89 -15.89 0.72
CA SER A 223 13.75 -15.34 2.05
C SER A 223 12.68 -14.26 1.99
N THR A 224 11.71 -14.33 2.89
CA THR A 224 10.84 -13.21 3.20
C THR A 224 11.61 -12.31 4.15
N ARG A 225 11.68 -11.00 3.85
CA ARG A 225 12.34 -10.07 4.78
C ARG A 225 11.50 -10.02 6.05
N ALA A 226 11.94 -10.69 7.11
CA ALA A 226 11.30 -10.61 8.42
C ALA A 226 11.37 -9.15 8.89
N PHE A 227 10.24 -8.65 9.37
CA PHE A 227 10.16 -7.40 10.09
C PHE A 227 11.12 -7.46 11.29
N ARG A 228 12.07 -6.50 11.34
CA ARG A 228 13.23 -6.37 12.26
C ARG A 228 14.35 -7.40 12.09
N GLY A 229 15.48 -6.93 11.58
CA GLY A 229 16.80 -7.56 11.79
C GLY A 229 17.45 -8.16 10.55
N GLY A 230 17.96 -7.31 9.65
CA GLY A 230 18.88 -7.72 8.58
C GLY A 230 18.22 -8.47 7.42
N MET A 231 18.84 -8.37 6.24
CA MET A 231 18.52 -9.25 5.12
C MET A 231 19.12 -10.61 5.48
N GLN A 232 18.32 -11.64 5.72
CA GLN A 232 18.84 -13.01 5.82
C GLN A 232 19.49 -13.32 4.46
N ARG A 233 20.83 -13.28 4.41
CA ARG A 233 21.56 -13.75 3.25
C ARG A 233 21.27 -15.24 3.12
N ILE A 234 20.60 -15.60 2.04
CA ILE A 234 20.45 -17.00 1.66
C ILE A 234 21.84 -17.46 1.26
N ASP A 235 22.42 -18.39 2.01
CA ASP A 235 23.69 -18.98 1.63
C ASP A 235 23.49 -19.83 0.38
N PRO A 236 24.25 -19.60 -0.71
CA PRO A 236 24.10 -20.35 -1.95
C PRO A 236 24.23 -21.86 -1.77
N ALA A 237 25.00 -22.29 -0.77
CA ALA A 237 25.17 -23.70 -0.42
C ALA A 237 23.91 -24.35 0.18
N THR A 238 22.93 -23.55 0.60
CA THR A 238 21.64 -24.00 1.15
C THR A 238 20.53 -24.04 0.11
N LEU A 239 20.84 -23.69 -1.15
CA LEU A 239 19.89 -23.78 -2.25
C LEU A 239 19.55 -25.24 -2.52
N THR A 240 18.27 -25.57 -2.37
CA THR A 240 17.74 -26.87 -2.76
C THR A 240 17.18 -26.79 -4.18
N ASP A 241 17.23 -27.93 -4.88
CA ASP A 241 16.46 -28.09 -6.12
C ASP A 241 14.97 -28.08 -5.75
N ALA A 242 14.40 -26.88 -5.83
CA ALA A 242 13.02 -26.62 -5.49
C ALA A 242 12.29 -26.26 -6.78
N ALA A 243 11.53 -27.21 -7.31
CA ALA A 243 10.58 -26.95 -8.40
C ALA A 243 9.49 -25.92 -8.02
N ALA A 244 9.41 -25.57 -6.73
CA ALA A 244 8.32 -24.85 -6.10
C ALA A 244 8.81 -24.13 -4.84
N VAL A 245 8.70 -22.81 -4.81
CA VAL A 245 9.01 -21.96 -3.65
C VAL A 245 7.71 -21.54 -2.96
N ARG A 246 7.58 -21.81 -1.66
CA ARG A 246 6.36 -21.50 -0.89
C ARG A 246 6.41 -20.10 -0.28
N VAL A 247 5.48 -19.24 -0.69
CA VAL A 247 5.32 -17.87 -0.18
C VAL A 247 4.05 -17.76 0.64
N THR A 248 4.09 -17.07 1.77
CA THR A 248 2.90 -16.75 2.57
C THR A 248 2.75 -15.25 2.73
N MET A 249 1.51 -14.75 2.64
CA MET A 249 1.17 -13.38 2.98
C MET A 249 0.44 -13.39 4.32
N ALA A 250 0.99 -12.70 5.31
CA ALA A 250 0.44 -12.63 6.66
C ALA A 250 0.10 -11.19 7.10
N ASP A 251 0.42 -10.20 6.26
CA ASP A 251 0.25 -8.77 6.55
C ASP A 251 -0.27 -8.03 5.32
N PHE A 252 -0.98 -6.92 5.57
CA PHE A 252 -1.47 -5.98 4.56
C PHE A 252 -0.35 -5.13 3.96
N THR A 253 0.85 -5.10 4.53
CA THR A 253 2.01 -4.44 3.90
C THR A 253 2.52 -5.17 2.64
N GLY A 254 1.89 -6.28 2.28
CA GLY A 254 2.34 -7.16 1.21
C GLY A 254 3.51 -8.06 1.66
N ALA A 255 4.07 -8.79 0.70
CA ALA A 255 5.27 -9.60 0.91
C ALA A 255 6.40 -9.06 0.03
N ASN A 256 7.61 -8.95 0.59
CA ASN A 256 8.82 -8.64 -0.16
C ASN A 256 9.79 -9.84 -0.09
N ILE A 257 10.14 -10.37 -1.26
CA ILE A 257 10.85 -11.64 -1.39
C ILE A 257 12.15 -11.41 -2.16
N LEU A 258 13.24 -11.97 -1.66
CA LEU A 258 14.45 -12.16 -2.44
C LEU A 258 14.47 -13.59 -2.97
N LEU A 259 14.52 -13.76 -4.29
CA LEU A 259 14.65 -15.04 -4.97
C LEU A 259 16.08 -15.20 -5.49
N LEU A 260 16.75 -16.28 -5.11
CA LEU A 260 18.02 -16.65 -5.71
C LEU A 260 17.80 -17.80 -6.68
N ALA A 261 18.30 -17.64 -7.91
CA ALA A 261 18.19 -18.62 -8.98
C ALA A 261 19.59 -19.05 -9.44
N GLN A 262 19.74 -20.30 -9.87
CA GLN A 262 20.98 -20.79 -10.49
C GLN A 262 20.68 -21.57 -11.75
N LYS A 263 21.40 -21.26 -12.85
CA LYS A 263 21.34 -22.02 -14.11
C LYS A 263 21.86 -23.44 -13.90
N ARG A 264 21.33 -24.40 -14.67
CA ARG A 264 21.86 -25.78 -14.66
C ARG A 264 23.28 -25.79 -15.26
N PRO A 265 24.20 -26.61 -14.70
CA PRO A 265 25.49 -26.87 -15.33
C PRO A 265 25.31 -27.28 -16.80
N GLY A 266 25.99 -26.59 -17.72
CA GLY A 266 25.91 -26.86 -19.16
C GLY A 266 24.82 -26.12 -19.95
N LEU A 267 24.03 -25.24 -19.31
CA LEU A 267 23.05 -24.35 -19.97
C LEU A 267 23.49 -22.88 -19.96
N GLU A 268 24.76 -22.61 -20.27
CA GLU A 268 25.35 -21.27 -20.12
C GLU A 268 24.89 -20.23 -21.14
N SER A 269 24.19 -20.63 -22.21
CA SER A 269 23.63 -19.69 -23.20
C SER A 269 22.58 -18.74 -22.63
#